data_AF-A0A2V6YIF6-F1
#
_entry.id   AF-A0A2V6YIF6-F1
#
_cell.length_a   1.000
_cell.length_b   1.000
_cell.length_c   1.000
_cell.angle_alpha   90.00
_cell.angle_beta   90.00
_cell.angle_gamma   90.00
#
_symmetry.space_group_name_H-M   'P 1'
#
loop_
_entity.id
_entity.type
_entity.pdbx_description
1 polymer ?
#
loop_
_entity_poly.entity_id
_entity_poly.type
_entity_poly.pdbx_seq_one_letter_code
_entity_poly.pdbx_strand_id
1 'polypeptide(L)'
;MPYAVMSALALSFLVSPAATRTANGQVPVGADFAACNEEARKPVKTGSASPTTGDHVRAESARAGSITTSSMDVSGKVIESSDPQIHGMNADGAMNATYQAVYRSCMRRKGF
;
A
#
# COMPACT_ATOMS: atom_id res chain seq x y z
N MET A 1 -32.18 39.82 39.25
CA MET A 1 -31.34 38.66 39.57
C MET A 1 -31.59 37.58 38.53
N PRO A 2 -30.55 36.88 38.05
CA PRO A 2 -30.22 36.85 36.62
C PRO A 2 -30.08 35.43 36.02
N TYR A 3 -30.00 35.39 34.68
CA TYR A 3 -29.59 34.26 33.81
C TYR A 3 -30.63 33.12 33.69
N ALA A 4 -30.96 32.58 32.51
CA ALA A 4 -30.03 31.89 31.63
C ALA A 4 -30.68 31.75 30.23
N VAL A 5 -30.09 32.37 29.21
CA VAL A 5 -29.11 31.78 28.28
C VAL A 5 -29.81 31.27 27.02
N MET A 6 -29.63 32.07 25.97
CA MET A 6 -29.75 31.70 24.56
C MET A 6 -29.14 30.31 24.30
N SER A 7 -29.94 29.32 23.92
CA SER A 7 -29.39 28.07 23.39
C SER A 7 -28.90 28.28 21.96
N ALA A 8 -27.63 28.65 21.87
CA ALA A 8 -26.86 28.72 20.64
C ALA A 8 -26.53 27.32 20.11
N LEU A 9 -26.35 27.26 18.78
CA LEU A 9 -26.08 26.08 17.94
C LEU A 9 -24.87 25.24 18.38
N ALA A 10 -24.92 23.94 18.03
CA ALA A 10 -23.70 23.18 17.74
C ALA A 10 -23.97 22.13 16.65
N LEU A 11 -23.83 22.52 15.37
CA LEU A 11 -23.61 21.58 14.27
C LEU A 11 -22.16 21.11 14.34
N SER A 12 -21.93 19.94 14.94
CA SER A 12 -20.62 19.30 14.99
C SER A 12 -20.26 18.74 13.61
N PHE A 13 -19.68 19.56 12.73
CA PHE A 13 -18.96 19.04 11.57
C PHE A 13 -17.69 18.35 12.06
N LEU A 14 -17.71 17.01 12.09
CA LEU A 14 -16.52 16.18 12.25
C LEU A 14 -15.63 16.36 11.02
N VAL A 15 -14.81 17.41 11.02
CA VAL A 15 -13.71 17.56 10.07
C VAL A 15 -12.70 16.47 10.41
N SER A 16 -12.71 15.40 9.63
CA SER A 16 -11.65 14.40 9.65
C SER A 16 -10.38 15.04 9.07
N PRO A 17 -9.24 15.06 9.79
CA PRO A 17 -7.98 15.42 9.17
C PRO A 17 -7.59 14.28 8.21
N ALA A 18 -7.90 14.45 6.93
CA ALA A 18 -7.26 13.69 5.88
C ALA A 18 -5.78 14.11 5.90
N ALA A 19 -4.93 13.30 6.53
CA ALA A 19 -3.50 13.53 6.55
C ALA A 19 -2.98 13.40 5.10
N THR A 20 -2.93 14.53 4.39
CA THR A 20 -2.24 14.67 3.12
C THR A 20 -0.74 14.60 3.41
N ARG A 21 -0.18 13.38 3.40
CA ARG A 21 1.27 13.24 3.30
C ARG A 21 1.68 13.83 1.97
N THR A 22 2.43 14.92 2.02
CA THR A 22 3.13 15.45 0.86
C THR A 22 4.01 14.34 0.31
N ALA A 23 3.73 13.89 -0.92
CA ALA A 23 4.59 13.01 -1.68
C ALA A 23 5.86 13.81 -2.04
N ASN A 24 6.73 14.04 -1.05
CA ASN A 24 8.12 14.35 -1.32
C ASN A 24 8.61 13.13 -2.10
N GLY A 25 9.15 13.34 -3.31
CA GLY A 25 9.62 12.31 -4.25
C GLY A 25 10.79 11.48 -3.73
N GLN A 26 10.62 10.94 -2.53
CA GLN A 26 11.51 10.08 -1.82
C GLN A 26 11.45 8.73 -2.52
N VAL A 27 12.61 8.12 -2.73
CA VAL A 27 12.67 6.72 -3.17
C VAL A 27 12.33 5.87 -1.96
N PRO A 28 11.40 4.89 -2.07
CA PRO A 28 11.08 4.04 -0.95
C PRO A 28 12.31 3.27 -0.47
N VAL A 29 12.41 3.06 0.84
CA VAL A 29 13.56 2.39 1.46
C VAL A 29 13.20 0.99 1.92
N GLY A 30 14.20 0.17 2.29
CA GLY A 30 13.99 -1.22 2.73
C GLY A 30 12.91 -1.40 3.80
N ALA A 31 12.79 -0.45 4.74
CA ALA A 31 11.74 -0.46 5.76
C ALA A 31 10.32 -0.28 5.20
N ASP A 32 10.15 0.48 4.11
CA ASP A 32 8.87 0.61 3.43
C ASP A 32 8.46 -0.69 2.75
N PHE A 33 9.40 -1.34 2.08
CA PHE A 33 9.18 -2.64 1.43
C PHE A 33 8.79 -3.70 2.45
N ALA A 34 9.55 -3.82 3.55
CA ALA A 34 9.27 -4.78 4.61
C ALA A 34 7.86 -4.57 5.21
N ALA A 35 7.49 -3.32 5.49
CA ALA A 35 6.17 -2.99 6.03
C ALA A 35 5.03 -3.32 5.05
N CYS A 36 5.19 -2.99 3.76
CA CYS A 36 4.16 -3.27 2.75
C CYS A 36 4.06 -4.75 2.38
N ASN A 37 5.18 -5.50 2.39
CA ASN A 37 5.16 -6.96 2.25
C ASN A 37 4.46 -7.62 3.44
N GLU A 38 4.70 -7.15 4.66
CA GLU A 38 4.01 -7.66 5.84
C GLU A 38 2.50 -7.37 5.79
N GLU A 39 2.09 -6.20 5.30
CA GLU A 39 0.68 -5.91 5.08
C GLU A 39 0.07 -6.84 4.02
N ALA A 40 0.77 -7.08 2.92
CA ALA A 40 0.32 -7.95 1.84
C ALA A 40 0.25 -9.44 2.22
N ARG A 41 1.01 -9.88 3.22
CA ARG A 41 0.93 -11.23 3.80
C ARG A 41 -0.31 -11.48 4.64
N LYS A 42 -0.91 -10.42 5.21
CA LYS A 42 -2.07 -10.58 6.10
C LYS A 42 -3.25 -11.14 5.31
N PRO A 43 -4.07 -12.01 5.92
CA PRO A 43 -5.28 -12.50 5.28
C PRO A 43 -6.12 -11.29 4.86
N VAL A 44 -6.37 -11.23 3.56
CA VAL A 44 -7.07 -10.13 2.91
C VAL A 44 -8.47 -10.08 3.50
N LYS A 45 -8.74 -9.12 4.38
CA LYS A 45 -10.12 -8.82 4.75
C LYS A 45 -10.84 -8.45 3.46
N THR A 46 -12.02 -9.00 3.22
CA THR A 46 -12.86 -8.67 2.06
C THR A 46 -12.88 -7.15 1.86
N GLY A 47 -12.31 -6.67 0.75
CA GLY A 47 -12.25 -5.24 0.41
C GLY A 47 -10.96 -4.46 0.76
N SER A 48 -9.86 -5.09 1.22
CA SER A 48 -8.64 -4.31 1.56
C SER A 48 -7.89 -3.74 0.34
N ALA A 49 -7.92 -4.44 -0.80
CA ALA A 49 -7.54 -3.95 -2.12
C ALA A 49 -8.06 -4.93 -3.19
N SER A 50 -8.83 -4.44 -4.16
CA SER A 50 -9.24 -5.26 -5.31
C SER A 50 -8.11 -5.31 -6.35
N PRO A 51 -7.67 -6.51 -6.78
CA PRO A 51 -6.72 -6.61 -7.88
C PRO A 51 -7.24 -5.95 -9.15
N THR A 52 -6.35 -5.29 -9.87
CA THR A 52 -6.61 -4.78 -11.21
C THR A 52 -6.19 -5.81 -12.26
N THR A 53 -6.64 -5.62 -13.51
CA THR A 53 -6.17 -6.44 -14.65
C THR A 53 -4.64 -6.45 -14.74
N GLY A 54 -3.99 -5.32 -14.45
CA GLY A 54 -2.53 -5.24 -14.43
C GLY A 54 -1.86 -6.12 -13.36
N ASP A 55 -2.50 -6.29 -12.19
CA ASP A 55 -2.00 -7.18 -11.15
C ASP A 55 -2.11 -8.64 -11.57
N HIS A 56 -3.23 -9.01 -12.20
CA HIS A 56 -3.42 -10.36 -12.73
C HIS A 56 -2.40 -10.70 -13.81
N VAL A 57 -2.20 -9.81 -14.79
CA VAL A 57 -1.23 -10.00 -15.86
C VAL A 57 0.17 -10.15 -15.29
N ARG A 58 0.58 -9.27 -14.37
CA ARG A 58 1.91 -9.33 -13.77
C ARG A 58 2.10 -10.58 -12.92
N ALA A 59 1.07 -11.00 -12.18
CA ALA A 59 1.11 -12.24 -11.42
C ALA A 59 1.22 -13.47 -12.33
N GLU A 60 0.63 -13.44 -13.53
CA GLU A 60 0.77 -14.50 -14.51
C GLU A 60 2.18 -14.53 -15.10
N SER A 61 2.71 -13.37 -15.51
CA SER A 61 4.09 -13.25 -15.96
C SER A 61 5.10 -13.71 -14.89
N ALA A 62 4.82 -13.42 -13.62
CA ALA A 62 5.61 -13.88 -12.49
C ALA A 62 5.66 -15.41 -12.38
N ARG A 63 4.51 -16.08 -12.52
CA ARG A 63 4.42 -17.55 -12.53
C ARG A 63 5.12 -18.16 -13.75
N ALA A 64 5.08 -17.47 -14.88
CA ALA A 64 5.79 -17.87 -16.09
C ALA A 64 7.32 -17.68 -16.02
N GLY A 65 7.85 -17.20 -14.89
CA GLY A 65 9.30 -17.02 -14.69
C GLY A 65 9.85 -15.74 -15.32
N SER A 66 9.00 -14.82 -15.78
CA SER A 66 9.42 -13.57 -16.41
C SER A 66 9.92 -12.50 -15.41
N ILE A 67 10.04 -12.81 -14.12
CA ILE A 67 10.68 -11.91 -13.15
C ILE A 67 12.19 -12.04 -13.32
N THR A 68 12.74 -11.22 -14.21
CA THR A 68 14.15 -11.24 -14.60
C THR A 68 15.08 -10.59 -13.57
N THR A 69 14.54 -9.79 -12.65
CA THR A 69 15.32 -8.97 -11.73
C THR A 69 14.85 -9.20 -10.30
N SER A 70 15.63 -9.96 -9.54
CA SER A 70 15.40 -10.07 -8.11
C SER A 70 16.71 -10.06 -7.33
N SER A 71 16.72 -9.29 -6.26
CA SER A 71 17.77 -9.28 -5.26
C SER A 71 17.35 -10.14 -4.06
N MET A 72 18.30 -10.45 -3.17
CA MET A 72 17.99 -11.07 -1.88
C MET A 72 18.03 -10.02 -0.79
N ASP A 73 16.96 -9.94 0.00
CA ASP A 73 16.92 -9.18 1.24
C ASP A 73 16.77 -10.12 2.46
N VAL A 74 16.71 -9.54 3.66
CA VAL A 74 16.55 -10.31 4.93
C VAL A 74 15.26 -11.14 4.96
N SER A 75 14.26 -10.81 4.14
CA SER A 75 12.96 -11.46 4.05
C SER A 75 12.82 -12.42 2.85
N GLY A 76 13.83 -12.54 1.99
CA GLY A 76 13.85 -13.45 0.84
C GLY A 76 14.14 -12.75 -0.50
N LYS A 77 13.70 -13.36 -1.60
CA LYS A 77 13.86 -12.81 -2.96
C LYS A 77 12.87 -11.66 -3.17
N VAL A 78 13.34 -10.49 -3.58
CA VAL A 78 12.51 -9.29 -3.84
C VAL A 78 12.60 -8.83 -5.29
N ILE A 79 11.55 -8.21 -5.80
CA ILE A 79 11.49 -7.64 -7.16
C ILE A 79 12.33 -6.38 -7.22
N GLU A 80 13.30 -6.36 -8.12
CA GLU A 80 14.05 -5.15 -8.47
C GLU A 80 13.36 -4.47 -9.65
N SER A 81 12.81 -3.29 -9.43
CA SER A 81 12.08 -2.52 -10.46
C SER A 81 12.39 -1.04 -10.38
N SER A 82 12.34 -0.34 -11.52
CA SER A 82 12.34 1.13 -11.52
C SER A 82 11.00 1.73 -11.10
N ASP A 83 9.92 0.94 -11.08
CA ASP A 83 8.61 1.34 -10.58
C ASP A 83 8.58 1.21 -9.04
N PRO A 84 8.51 2.34 -8.29
CA PRO A 84 8.50 2.34 -6.83
C PRO A 84 7.33 1.55 -6.24
N GLN A 85 6.23 1.39 -6.98
CA GLN A 85 5.04 0.72 -6.49
C GLN A 85 5.16 -0.81 -6.49
N ILE A 86 6.18 -1.37 -7.15
CA ILE A 86 6.46 -2.82 -7.20
C ILE A 86 7.89 -3.17 -6.81
N HIS A 87 8.79 -2.20 -6.73
CA HIS A 87 10.15 -2.39 -6.22
C HIS A 87 10.12 -2.90 -4.77
N GLY A 88 10.98 -3.86 -4.43
CA GLY A 88 11.08 -4.44 -3.08
C GLY A 88 9.95 -5.42 -2.74
N MET A 89 9.02 -5.69 -3.66
CA MET A 89 7.96 -6.66 -3.46
C MET A 89 8.55 -8.07 -3.31
N ASN A 90 8.05 -8.88 -2.38
CA ASN A 90 8.46 -10.27 -2.28
C ASN A 90 8.13 -11.04 -3.57
N ALA A 91 9.07 -11.82 -4.08
CA ALA A 91 8.95 -12.51 -5.36
C ALA A 91 7.86 -13.60 -5.37
N ASP A 92 7.67 -14.30 -4.25
CA ASP A 92 6.58 -15.29 -4.12
C ASP A 92 5.23 -14.57 -4.07
N GLY A 93 5.17 -13.46 -3.32
CA GLY A 93 4.01 -12.57 -3.30
C GLY A 93 3.67 -12.00 -4.67
N ALA A 94 4.67 -11.71 -5.51
CA ALA A 94 4.46 -11.24 -6.88
C ALA A 94 3.69 -12.26 -7.75
N MET A 95 3.65 -13.55 -7.38
CA MET A 95 2.82 -14.54 -8.06
C MET A 95 1.34 -14.49 -7.66
N ASN A 96 0.92 -13.54 -6.82
CA ASN A 96 -0.46 -13.41 -6.35
C ASN A 96 -1.00 -12.00 -6.63
N ALA A 97 -2.03 -11.89 -7.45
CA ALA A 97 -2.63 -10.61 -7.84
C ALA A 97 -3.18 -9.82 -6.63
N THR A 98 -3.68 -10.51 -5.61
CA THR A 98 -4.17 -9.86 -4.38
C THR A 98 -3.04 -9.34 -3.52
N TYR A 99 -1.96 -10.12 -3.40
CA TYR A 99 -0.75 -9.64 -2.75
C TYR A 99 -0.21 -8.38 -3.44
N GLN A 100 -0.10 -8.39 -4.76
CA GLN A 100 0.32 -7.22 -5.54
C GLN A 100 -0.57 -6.01 -5.29
N ALA A 101 -1.89 -6.20 -5.30
CA ALA A 101 -2.85 -5.12 -5.09
C ALA A 101 -2.71 -4.49 -3.71
N VAL A 102 -2.53 -5.29 -2.66
CA VAL A 102 -2.33 -4.81 -1.29
C VAL A 102 -1.00 -4.09 -1.15
N TYR A 103 0.09 -4.68 -1.66
CA TYR A 103 1.42 -4.07 -1.65
C TYR A 103 1.40 -2.69 -2.32
N ARG A 104 0.89 -2.63 -3.55
CA ARG A 104 0.80 -1.40 -4.34
C ARG A 104 -0.05 -0.34 -3.66
N SER A 105 -1.14 -0.75 -3.01
CA SER A 105 -1.99 0.16 -2.24
C SER A 105 -1.26 0.72 -1.00
N CYS A 106 -0.46 -0.11 -0.32
CA CYS A 106 0.39 0.34 0.77
C CYS A 106 1.43 1.37 0.30
N MET A 107 2.12 1.11 -0.83
CA MET A 107 3.10 2.03 -1.42
C MET A 107 2.47 3.38 -1.77
N ARG A 108 1.28 3.38 -2.40
CA ARG A 108 0.53 4.60 -2.72
C ARG A 108 0.16 5.42 -1.51
N ARG A 109 -0.30 4.78 -0.43
CA ARG A 109 -0.62 5.48 0.83
C ARG A 109 0.62 6.10 1.49
N LYS A 110 1.81 5.57 1.21
CA LYS A 110 3.08 6.14 1.67
C LYS A 110 3.60 7.26 0.76
N GLY A 111 3.04 7.41 -0.45
CA GLY A 111 3.38 8.46 -1.41
C GLY A 111 4.30 8.03 -2.55
N PHE A 112 4.38 6.72 -2.83
CA PHE A 112 5.23 6.13 -3.88
C PHE A 112 4.41 5.59 -5.07
#